data_AF-C8RZL8-F1
#
_entry.id   AF-C8RZL8-F1
#
_cell.length_a   1.000
_cell.length_b   1.000
_cell.length_c   1.000
_cell.angle_alpha   90.00
_cell.angle_beta   90.00
_cell.angle_gamma   90.00
#
_symmetry.space_group_name_H-M   'P 1'
#
loop_
_entity.id
_entity.type
_entity.pdbx_description
1 polymer ?
#
loop_
_entity_poly.entity_id
_entity_poly.type
_entity_poly.pdbx_seq_one_letter_code
_entity_poly.pdbx_strand_id
1 'polypeptide(L)' 'MDLNRLINMILNMVLRKLVNRGVNAGIDHVARRGKPAAEMTPEEQDQARKARQLAQRARQAAKITGRLGR' A
#
# COMPACT_ATOMS: atom_id res chain seq x y z
N MET A 1 -7.19 32.17 13.93
CA MET A 1 -6.64 30.83 13.59
C MET A 1 -7.48 29.80 14.33
N ASP A 2 -8.38 29.12 13.63
CA ASP A 2 -9.37 28.26 14.27
C ASP A 2 -8.73 26.98 14.80
N LEU A 3 -8.85 26.76 16.11
CA LEU A 3 -8.45 25.52 16.77
C LEU A 3 -9.09 24.29 16.10
N ASN A 4 -10.29 24.46 15.54
CA ASN A 4 -10.98 23.46 14.74
C ASN A 4 -10.18 23.02 13.50
N ARG A 5 -9.46 23.95 12.84
CA ARG A 5 -8.62 23.63 11.68
C ARG A 5 -7.38 22.84 12.11
N LEU A 6 -6.80 23.15 13.26
CA LEU A 6 -5.69 22.39 13.85
C LEU A 6 -6.12 20.96 14.19
N ILE A 7 -7.26 20.81 14.87
CA ILE A 7 -7.81 19.50 15.25
C ILE A 7 -8.13 18.67 14.01
N ASN A 8 -8.79 19.26 13.01
CA ASN A 8 -9.10 18.56 11.75
C ASN A 8 -7.84 18.13 11.00
N MET A 9 -6.77 18.93 11.00
CA MET A 9 -5.49 18.53 10.40
C MET A 9 -4.85 17.35 11.14
N ILE A 10 -4.87 17.37 12.47
CA ILE A 10 -4.29 16.29 13.29
C ILE A 10 -5.10 15.00 13.10
N LEU A 11 -6.43 15.06 13.22
CA LEU A 11 -7.31 13.92 13.03
C LEU A 11 -7.14 13.33 11.62
N ASN A 12 -7.13 14.17 10.58
CA ASN A 12 -6.91 13.71 9.21
C ASN A 12 -5.53 13.07 9.03
N MET A 13 -4.49 13.61 9.68
CA MET A 13 -3.15 13.03 9.61
C MET A 13 -3.07 11.68 10.31
N VAL A 14 -3.72 11.54 11.47
CA VAL A 14 -3.78 10.30 12.25
C VAL A 14 -4.61 9.26 11.52
N LEU A 15 -5.83 9.59 11.07
CA LEU A 15 -6.67 8.69 10.28
C LEU A 15 -5.94 8.26 9.01
N ARG A 16 -5.31 9.18 8.28
CA ARG A 16 -4.59 8.85 7.06
C ARG A 16 -3.42 7.89 7.34
N LYS A 17 -2.66 8.10 8.42
CA LYS A 17 -1.58 7.18 8.81
C LYS A 17 -2.13 5.81 9.26
N LEU A 18 -3.21 5.79 10.03
CA LEU A 18 -3.86 4.56 10.50
C LEU A 18 -4.49 3.77 9.36
N VAL A 19 -5.22 4.42 8.47
CA VAL A 19 -5.81 3.78 7.28
C VAL A 19 -4.69 3.29 6.36
N ASN A 20 -3.66 4.10 6.09
CA ASN A 20 -2.54 3.63 5.27
C ASN A 20 -1.83 2.43 5.89
N ARG A 21 -1.60 2.42 7.20
CA ARG A 21 -0.98 1.27 7.88
C ARG A 21 -1.91 0.07 7.97
N GLY A 22 -3.19 0.27 8.27
CA GLY A 22 -4.21 -0.77 8.40
C GLY A 22 -4.58 -1.40 7.06
N VAL A 23 -4.64 -0.62 5.99
CA VAL A 23 -4.83 -1.12 4.62
C VAL A 23 -3.57 -1.82 4.15
N ASN A 24 -2.37 -1.28 4.36
CA ASN A 24 -1.14 -1.99 3.98
C ASN A 24 -0.97 -3.28 4.77
N ALA A 25 -1.19 -3.27 6.10
CA ALA A 25 -1.11 -4.45 6.94
C ALA A 25 -2.24 -5.44 6.63
N GLY A 26 -3.45 -4.97 6.38
CA GLY A 26 -4.61 -5.80 6.02
C GLY A 26 -4.46 -6.42 4.63
N ILE A 27 -3.99 -5.66 3.64
CA ILE A 27 -3.68 -6.19 2.31
C ILE A 27 -2.49 -7.14 2.39
N ASP A 28 -1.41 -6.81 3.11
CA ASP A 28 -0.31 -7.76 3.33
C ASP A 28 -0.79 -9.03 4.05
N HIS A 29 -1.67 -8.91 5.03
CA HIS A 29 -2.19 -10.03 5.80
C HIS A 29 -3.14 -10.92 4.99
N VAL A 30 -4.01 -10.31 4.19
CA VAL A 30 -4.92 -11.02 3.26
C VAL A 30 -4.14 -11.60 2.09
N ALA A 31 -3.21 -10.85 1.49
CA ALA A 31 -2.34 -11.33 0.42
C ALA A 31 -1.43 -12.47 0.89
N ARG A 32 -1.03 -12.48 2.17
CA ARG A 32 -0.24 -13.55 2.79
C ARG A 32 -1.08 -14.63 3.47
N ARG A 33 -2.42 -14.56 3.42
CA ARG A 33 -3.34 -15.51 4.06
C ARG A 33 -2.96 -15.84 5.53
N GLY A 34 -2.40 -14.88 6.25
CA GLY A 34 -1.96 -15.07 7.65
C GLY A 34 -0.59 -15.73 7.87
N LYS A 35 0.20 -16.05 6.83
CA LYS A 35 1.54 -16.63 7.00
C LYS A 35 2.64 -15.55 7.05
N PRO A 36 3.57 -15.60 8.03
CA PRO A 36 4.69 -14.67 8.08
C PRO A 36 5.62 -14.86 6.87
N ALA A 37 6.26 -13.78 6.41
CA ALA A 37 7.18 -13.82 5.25
C ALA A 37 8.35 -14.80 5.42
N ALA A 38 8.62 -15.24 6.65
CA ALA A 38 9.63 -16.24 7.00
C ALA A 38 9.21 -17.69 6.70
N GLU A 39 7.91 -17.96 6.54
CA GLU A 39 7.36 -19.29 6.22
C GLU A 39 6.94 -19.44 4.75
N MET A 40 7.24 -18.44 3.91
CA MET A 40 6.91 -18.51 2.49
C MET A 40 7.68 -19.65 1.84
N THR A 41 6.95 -20.64 1.35
CA THR A 41 7.53 -21.73 0.57
C THR A 41 8.22 -21.15 -0.67
N PRO A 42 9.21 -21.85 -1.26
CA PRO A 42 9.92 -21.36 -2.45
C PRO A 42 8.98 -20.94 -3.59
N GLU A 43 7.85 -21.63 -3.72
CA GLU A 43 6.78 -21.36 -4.69
C GLU A 43 6.05 -20.02 -4.42
N GLU A 44 5.80 -19.70 -3.15
CA GLU A 44 5.18 -18.44 -2.73
C GLU A 44 6.14 -17.26 -2.93
N GLN A 45 7.45 -17.47 -2.76
CA GLN A 45 8.46 -16.44 -3.06
C GLN A 45 8.50 -16.09 -4.55
N ASP A 46 8.36 -17.08 -5.43
CA ASP A 46 8.32 -16.84 -6.87
C ASP A 46 7.02 -16.15 -7.31
N GLN A 47 5.88 -16.49 -6.70
CA GLN A 47 4.67 -15.71 -6.90
C GLN A 47 4.83 -14.26 -6.41
N ALA A 48 5.44 -14.05 -5.24
CA ALA A 48 5.70 -12.70 -4.73
C ALA A 48 6.65 -11.91 -5.64
N ARG A 49 7.69 -12.55 -6.19
CA ARG A 49 8.59 -11.94 -7.18
C ARG A 49 7.83 -11.53 -8.46
N LYS A 50 7.01 -12.43 -9.01
CA LYS A 50 6.17 -12.15 -10.19
C LYS A 50 5.17 -11.03 -9.91
N ALA A 51 4.51 -11.05 -8.76
CA ALA A 51 3.58 -10.01 -8.34
C ALA A 51 4.26 -8.64 -8.19
N ARG A 52 5.48 -8.60 -7.60
CA ARG A 52 6.27 -7.37 -7.49
C ARG A 52 6.66 -6.82 -8.86
N GLN A 53 7.10 -7.67 -9.79
CA GLN A 53 7.43 -7.24 -11.16
C GLN A 53 6.21 -6.69 -11.91
N LEU A 54 5.06 -7.37 -11.78
CA LEU A 54 3.81 -6.92 -12.38
C LEU A 54 3.37 -5.56 -11.79
N ALA A 55 3.44 -5.42 -10.46
CA ALA A 55 3.14 -4.16 -9.78
C ALA A 55 4.09 -3.02 -10.20
N GLN A 56 5.37 -3.30 -10.40
CA GLN A 56 6.33 -2.30 -10.90
C GLN A 56 5.97 -1.82 -12.32
N ARG A 57 5.65 -2.75 -13.23
CA ARG A 57 5.21 -2.40 -14.59
C ARG A 57 3.92 -1.60 -14.58
N ALA A 58 2.94 -2.00 -13.77
CA ALA A 58 1.69 -1.28 -13.60
C ALA A 58 1.91 0.15 -13.08
N ARG A 59 2.82 0.34 -12.09
CA ARG A 59 3.19 1.68 -11.60
C ARG A 59 3.86 2.53 -12.67
N GLN A 60 4.74 1.95 -13.48
CA GLN A 60 5.39 2.67 -14.59
C GLN A 60 4.35 3.11 -15.62
N ALA A 61 3.46 2.21 -16.03
CA ALA A 61 2.35 2.53 -16.93
C ALA A 61 1.46 3.64 -16.35
N ALA A 62 1.01 3.50 -15.11
CA ALA A 62 0.20 4.52 -14.43
C ALA A 62 0.92 5.87 -14.32
N LYS A 63 2.24 5.89 -14.12
CA LYS A 63 3.03 7.13 -14.07
C LYS A 63 3.13 7.80 -15.44
N ILE A 64 3.22 7.03 -16.51
CA ILE A 64 3.21 7.54 -17.89
C ILE A 64 1.82 8.09 -18.21
N THR A 65 0.76 7.31 -17.95
CA THR A 65 -0.63 7.73 -18.15
C THR A 65 -0.97 8.98 -17.34
N GLY A 66 -0.54 9.06 -16.08
CA GLY A 66 -0.76 10.21 -15.22
C GLY A 66 0.04 11.47 -15.60
N ARG A 67 1.06 11.34 -16.44
CA ARG A 67 1.81 12.48 -17.02
C ARG A 67 1.23 12.92 -18.36
N LEU A 68 0.70 12.00 -19.14
CA LEU A 68 0.00 12.29 -20.41
C LEU A 68 -1.38 12.91 -20.18
N GLY A 69 -2.04 12.57 -19.08
CA GLY A 69 -3.36 13.11 -18.70
C GLY A 69 -3.32 14.38 -17.83
N ARG A 70 -2.16 15.01 -17.64
CA ARG A 70 -2.00 16.29 -16.93
C ARG A 70 -1.66 17.40 -17.90
#